data_AF-A0A956LJ92-F1
#
_entry.id   AF-A0A956LJ92-F1
#
_cell.length_a   1.000
_cell.length_b   1.000
_cell.length_c   1.000
_cell.angle_alpha   90.00
_cell.angle_beta   90.00
_cell.angle_gamma   90.00
#
_symmetry.space_group_name_H-M   'P 1'
#
loop_
_entity.id
_entity.type
_entity.pdbx_description
1 polymer ?
#
loop_
_entity_poly.entity_id
_entity_poly.type
_entity_poly.pdbx_seq_one_letter_code
_entity_poly.pdbx_strand_id
1 'polypeptide(L)'
;MFAPNPPRSNLFMRVLVTDQDDEVIDLNTDVYHPANKPIPWIWYTRQRKINRRIVGAEGGKGSWYQKWHARYICREWARTHGGVPPKQVDLVKIWYSIPTPEWVKEHGPYVPHERYQELHRQKFVYTADCATDINAQLPNHIRARYGLPAAPEDEFKPWFKDRKRAWEDKMKKRRARGYNPYRTLFGGFSVLVFLGAAWWRWRELDVENEARARRRQERE
;
A
#
# COMPACT_ATOMS: atom_id res chain seq x y z
N MET A 1 14.03 5.41 22.31
CA MET A 1 13.75 5.33 20.86
C MET A 1 14.96 4.65 20.20
N PHE A 2 15.04 3.32 20.28
CA PHE A 2 16.14 2.56 19.68
C PHE A 2 15.97 2.60 18.16
N ALA A 3 17.01 3.03 17.44
CA ALA A 3 17.03 2.98 15.98
C ALA A 3 16.71 1.54 15.52
N PRO A 4 15.92 1.35 14.46
CA PRO A 4 15.72 0.02 13.89
C PRO A 4 17.11 -0.61 13.65
N ASN A 5 17.24 -1.89 13.98
CA ASN A 5 18.48 -2.65 13.80
C ASN A 5 19.13 -2.29 12.45
N PRO A 6 20.46 -2.05 12.42
CA PRO A 6 21.14 -1.67 11.19
C PRO A 6 20.89 -2.74 10.11
N PRO A 7 20.84 -2.33 8.83
CA PRO A 7 20.63 -3.27 7.74
C PRO A 7 21.75 -4.31 7.74
N ARG A 8 21.38 -5.58 7.60
CA ARG A 8 22.34 -6.71 7.49
C ARG A 8 22.70 -7.04 6.05
N SER A 9 21.98 -6.49 5.09
CA SER A 9 22.22 -6.69 3.66
C SER A 9 21.90 -5.43 2.88
N ASN A 10 22.67 -5.20 1.83
CA ASN A 10 22.36 -4.22 0.80
C ASN A 10 21.40 -4.86 -0.19
N LEU A 11 20.40 -4.09 -0.62
CA LEU A 11 19.24 -4.57 -1.35
C LEU A 11 18.91 -3.59 -2.47
N PHE A 12 18.86 -4.10 -3.70
CA PHE A 12 18.51 -3.33 -4.89
C PHE A 12 17.49 -4.09 -5.74
N MET A 13 16.89 -3.34 -6.65
CA MET A 13 15.94 -3.87 -7.61
C MET A 13 16.46 -3.60 -9.02
N ARG A 14 16.57 -4.66 -9.79
CA ARG A 14 16.75 -4.59 -11.23
C ARG A 14 15.42 -4.89 -11.90
N VAL A 15 15.07 -4.12 -12.93
CA VAL A 15 13.86 -4.28 -13.70
C VAL A 15 14.26 -4.73 -15.09
N LEU A 16 13.78 -5.90 -15.49
CA LEU A 16 13.97 -6.43 -16.83
C LEU A 16 12.63 -6.35 -17.57
N VAL A 17 12.69 -5.98 -18.84
CA VAL A 17 11.53 -5.93 -19.73
C VAL A 17 11.79 -6.88 -20.88
N THR A 18 10.87 -7.80 -21.13
CA THR A 18 10.88 -8.63 -22.33
C THR A 18 10.00 -7.97 -23.37
N ASP A 19 10.60 -7.49 -24.46
CA ASP A 19 9.86 -6.83 -25.53
C ASP A 19 9.08 -7.82 -26.41
N GLN A 20 8.34 -7.33 -27.40
CA GLN A 20 7.58 -8.17 -28.35
C GLN A 20 8.46 -9.13 -29.15
N ASP A 21 9.72 -8.77 -29.39
CA ASP A 21 10.69 -9.58 -30.11
C ASP A 21 11.45 -10.59 -29.21
N ASP A 22 10.99 -10.80 -27.97
CA ASP A 22 11.62 -11.65 -26.95
C ASP A 22 13.03 -11.20 -26.51
N GLU A 23 13.44 -9.98 -26.87
CA GLU A 23 14.64 -9.35 -26.34
C GLU A 23 14.43 -8.91 -24.88
N VAL A 24 15.38 -9.23 -24.01
CA VAL A 24 15.36 -8.85 -22.59
C VAL A 24 16.20 -7.61 -22.37
N ILE A 25 15.53 -6.50 -22.05
CA ILE A 25 16.13 -5.19 -21.86
C ILE A 25 16.23 -4.88 -20.36
N ASP A 26 17.44 -4.59 -19.87
CA ASP A 26 17.65 -4.06 -18.52
C ASP A 26 17.39 -2.56 -18.50
N LEU A 27 16.45 -2.13 -17.64
CA LEU A 27 16.15 -0.70 -17.46
C LEU A 27 17.20 0.02 -16.60
N ASN A 28 18.30 -0.64 -16.25
CA ASN A 28 19.43 -0.09 -15.51
C ASN A 28 18.97 0.52 -14.18
N THR A 29 18.04 -0.14 -13.49
CA THR A 29 17.50 0.39 -12.24
C THR A 29 18.36 0.05 -11.03
N ASP A 30 19.30 -0.88 -11.18
CA ASP A 30 20.24 -1.29 -10.14
C ASP A 30 21.31 -0.21 -9.90
N VAL A 31 21.65 0.02 -8.63
CA VAL A 31 22.64 1.02 -8.21
C VAL A 31 24.02 0.72 -8.79
N TYR A 32 24.39 -0.56 -8.91
CA TYR A 32 25.72 -0.96 -9.39
C TYR A 32 25.83 -1.10 -10.91
N HIS A 33 24.77 -0.82 -11.67
CA HIS A 33 24.85 -0.82 -13.14
C HIS A 33 25.90 0.18 -13.63
N PRO A 34 26.74 -0.13 -14.64
CA PRO A 34 27.77 0.79 -15.14
C PRO A 34 27.23 2.16 -15.58
N ALA A 35 26.05 2.19 -16.22
CA ALA A 35 25.37 3.43 -16.61
C ALA A 35 24.95 4.32 -15.41
N ASN A 36 25.02 3.78 -14.21
CA ASN A 36 24.68 4.45 -12.96
C ASN A 36 25.93 4.87 -12.16
N LYS A 37 27.10 4.99 -12.78
CA LYS A 37 28.30 5.53 -12.11
C LYS A 37 28.52 7.00 -12.53
N PRO A 38 29.08 7.87 -11.66
CA PRO A 38 29.66 7.58 -10.34
C PRO A 38 28.64 7.59 -9.18
N ILE A 39 28.95 6.82 -8.14
CA ILE A 39 28.29 6.81 -6.83
C ILE A 39 29.28 7.45 -5.85
N PRO A 40 28.89 8.34 -4.91
CA PRO A 40 27.54 8.67 -4.49
C PRO A 40 26.86 9.76 -5.33
N TRP A 41 25.54 9.66 -5.42
CA TRP A 41 24.68 10.65 -6.06
C TRP A 41 24.49 11.84 -5.12
N ILE A 42 24.68 13.06 -5.62
CA ILE A 42 24.31 14.26 -4.87
C ILE A 42 22.79 14.30 -4.67
N TRP A 43 22.03 13.86 -5.69
CA TRP A 43 20.57 13.81 -5.66
C TRP A 43 20.06 12.40 -5.90
N TYR A 44 19.31 11.87 -4.93
CA TYR A 44 18.66 10.58 -5.08
C TYR A 44 17.32 10.75 -5.81
N THR A 45 17.13 10.03 -6.92
CA THR A 45 15.87 10.10 -7.65
C THR A 45 14.74 9.46 -6.85
N ARG A 46 13.51 10.00 -7.00
CA ARG A 46 12.32 9.40 -6.37
C ARG A 46 12.13 7.95 -6.79
N GLN A 47 12.45 7.62 -8.05
CA GLN A 47 12.34 6.27 -8.59
C GLN A 47 13.20 5.27 -7.82
N ARG A 48 14.46 5.60 -7.51
CA ARG A 48 15.33 4.69 -6.76
C ARG A 48 14.84 4.46 -5.33
N LYS A 49 14.25 5.49 -4.71
CA LYS A 49 13.63 5.37 -3.36
C LYS A 49 12.46 4.41 -3.39
N ILE A 50 11.65 4.49 -4.44
CA ILE A 50 10.53 3.59 -4.67
C ILE A 50 11.05 2.15 -4.88
N ASN A 51 12.04 1.95 -5.75
CA ASN A 51 12.63 0.65 -6.07
C ASN A 51 13.16 -0.08 -4.81
N ARG A 52 13.90 0.64 -3.94
CA ARG A 52 14.42 0.08 -2.69
C ARG A 52 13.32 -0.38 -1.72
N ARG A 53 12.17 0.31 -1.70
CA ARG A 53 11.04 -0.04 -0.83
C ARG A 53 10.23 -1.20 -1.38
N ILE A 54 10.03 -1.27 -2.68
CA ILE A 54 9.29 -2.33 -3.35
C ILE A 54 10.00 -3.68 -3.16
N VAL A 55 11.33 -3.70 -3.22
CA VAL A 55 12.11 -4.94 -3.09
C VAL A 55 12.26 -5.44 -1.64
N GLY A 56 11.72 -4.69 -0.67
CA GLY A 56 11.57 -5.11 0.72
C GLY A 56 12.72 -4.72 1.66
N ALA A 57 13.45 -3.63 1.37
CA ALA A 57 14.53 -3.17 2.25
C ALA A 57 14.03 -2.37 3.48
N GLU A 58 12.82 -1.82 3.44
CA GLU A 58 12.26 -0.97 4.51
C GLU A 58 10.79 -1.36 4.78
N GLY A 59 10.55 -2.24 5.76
CA GLY A 59 9.29 -2.26 6.53
C GLY A 59 8.05 -2.97 5.98
N GLY A 60 8.12 -3.81 4.94
CA GLY A 60 6.94 -4.57 4.51
C GLY A 60 7.23 -5.66 3.50
N LYS A 61 6.49 -6.78 3.57
CA LYS A 61 6.42 -7.79 2.51
C LYS A 61 5.80 -7.09 1.29
N GLY A 62 6.61 -6.48 0.45
CA GLY A 62 6.23 -5.60 -0.67
C GLY A 62 5.42 -6.26 -1.79
N SER A 63 4.85 -7.45 -1.58
CA SER A 63 4.13 -8.25 -2.59
C SER A 63 3.00 -7.50 -3.25
N TRP A 64 2.32 -6.61 -2.53
CA TRP A 64 1.27 -5.77 -3.11
C TRP A 64 1.86 -4.73 -4.09
N TYR A 65 2.83 -3.94 -3.63
CA TYR A 65 3.41 -2.86 -4.43
C TYR A 65 4.28 -3.37 -5.58
N GLN A 66 4.89 -4.54 -5.45
CA GLN A 66 5.62 -5.22 -6.54
C GLN A 66 4.72 -5.43 -7.76
N LYS A 67 3.49 -5.93 -7.55
CA LYS A 67 2.51 -6.13 -8.62
C LYS A 67 2.20 -4.83 -9.35
N TRP A 68 1.81 -3.80 -8.61
CA TRP A 68 1.43 -2.51 -9.19
C TRP A 68 2.59 -1.79 -9.86
N HIS A 69 3.80 -1.98 -9.35
CA HIS A 69 4.97 -1.37 -9.95
C HIS A 69 5.36 -2.03 -11.27
N ALA A 70 5.38 -3.35 -11.36
CA ALA A 70 5.61 -4.05 -12.62
C ALA A 70 4.54 -3.68 -13.66
N ARG A 71 3.26 -3.63 -13.24
CA ARG A 71 2.16 -3.16 -14.09
C ARG A 71 2.32 -1.70 -14.51
N TYR A 72 2.89 -0.85 -13.65
CA TYR A 72 3.21 0.53 -14.00
C TYR A 72 4.27 0.59 -15.09
N ILE A 73 5.32 -0.24 -14.98
CA ILE A 73 6.36 -0.34 -15.99
C ILE A 73 5.77 -0.81 -17.33
N CYS A 74 4.86 -1.80 -17.35
CA CYS A 74 4.14 -2.19 -18.57
C CYS A 74 3.46 -0.99 -19.27
N ARG A 75 2.75 -0.16 -18.49
CA ARG A 75 2.06 1.03 -19.00
C ARG A 75 3.02 2.12 -19.46
N GLU A 76 4.09 2.33 -18.71
CA GLU A 76 5.10 3.35 -19.02
C GLU A 76 5.90 2.97 -20.28
N TRP A 77 6.19 1.67 -20.44
CA TRP A 77 6.76 1.13 -21.67
C TRP A 77 5.83 1.36 -22.86
N ALA A 78 4.57 0.95 -22.76
CA ALA A 78 3.58 1.21 -23.81
C ALA A 78 3.46 2.70 -24.14
N ARG A 79 3.52 3.58 -23.13
CA ARG A 79 3.45 5.03 -23.34
C ARG A 79 4.64 5.57 -24.14
N THR A 80 5.83 5.01 -23.92
CA THR A 80 7.09 5.46 -24.55
C THR A 80 7.38 4.75 -25.88
N HIS A 81 6.79 3.58 -26.12
CA HIS A 81 7.01 2.74 -27.30
C HIS A 81 5.77 2.69 -28.21
N GLY A 82 5.23 3.86 -28.55
CA GLY A 82 4.16 3.98 -29.57
C GLY A 82 2.84 3.29 -29.22
N GLY A 83 2.59 2.99 -27.94
CA GLY A 83 1.40 2.28 -27.49
C GLY A 83 1.53 0.76 -27.50
N VAL A 84 2.71 0.20 -27.80
CA VAL A 84 2.97 -1.24 -27.78
C VAL A 84 3.48 -1.63 -26.39
N PRO A 85 2.73 -2.42 -25.60
CA PRO A 85 3.21 -2.92 -24.32
C PRO A 85 4.33 -3.96 -24.55
N PRO A 86 5.19 -4.22 -23.55
CA PRO A 86 6.11 -5.35 -23.61
C PRO A 86 5.35 -6.67 -23.37
N LYS A 87 5.97 -7.82 -23.58
CA LYS A 87 5.38 -9.12 -23.20
C LYS A 87 5.35 -9.28 -21.69
N GLN A 88 6.49 -9.02 -21.06
CA GLN A 88 6.71 -9.31 -19.64
C GLN A 88 7.56 -8.25 -18.97
N VAL A 89 7.30 -8.02 -17.68
CA VAL A 89 8.18 -7.23 -16.80
C VAL A 89 8.57 -8.05 -15.58
N ASP A 90 9.87 -8.20 -15.37
CA ASP A 90 10.45 -8.92 -14.24
C ASP A 90 11.10 -7.98 -13.23
N LEU A 91 10.66 -8.11 -11.97
CA LEU A 91 11.30 -7.45 -10.84
C LEU A 91 12.28 -8.40 -10.18
N VAL A 92 13.56 -8.13 -10.35
CA VAL A 92 14.64 -8.92 -9.77
C VAL A 92 15.20 -8.22 -8.55
N LYS A 93 15.19 -8.93 -7.42
CA LYS A 93 15.88 -8.53 -6.20
C LYS A 93 17.33 -8.94 -6.28
N ILE A 94 18.20 -7.97 -6.07
CA ILE A 94 19.63 -8.18 -5.93
C ILE A 94 20.02 -7.85 -4.49
N TRP A 95 20.75 -8.73 -3.82
CA TRP A 95 21.20 -8.48 -2.46
C TRP A 95 22.54 -9.12 -2.14
N TYR A 96 23.28 -8.50 -1.24
CA TYR A 96 24.53 -9.05 -0.69
C TYR A 96 24.66 -8.68 0.78
N SER A 97 25.42 -9.48 1.53
CA SER A 97 25.57 -9.32 2.97
C SER A 97 26.54 -8.19 3.33
N ILE A 98 26.13 -7.34 4.27
CA ILE A 98 27.01 -6.36 4.90
C ILE A 98 27.86 -7.11 5.93
N PRO A 99 29.20 -6.95 5.95
CA PRO A 99 30.03 -7.63 6.93
C PRO A 99 29.67 -7.18 8.35
N THR A 100 29.82 -8.09 9.30
CA THR A 100 29.57 -7.76 10.71
C THR A 100 30.67 -6.86 11.25
N PRO A 101 30.41 -6.10 12.34
CA PRO A 101 31.43 -5.28 12.98
C PRO A 101 32.69 -6.08 13.38
N GLU A 102 32.53 -7.32 13.81
CA GLU A 102 33.63 -8.22 14.19
C GLU A 102 34.49 -8.55 12.98
N TRP A 103 33.86 -8.90 11.85
CA TRP A 103 34.58 -9.18 10.61
C TRP A 103 35.38 -7.97 10.13
N VAL A 104 34.79 -6.76 10.19
CA VAL A 104 35.47 -5.51 9.79
C VAL A 104 36.63 -5.17 10.73
N LYS A 105 36.50 -5.48 12.02
CA LYS A 105 37.58 -5.30 13.00
C LYS A 105 38.80 -6.19 12.68
N GLU A 106 38.56 -7.42 12.23
CA GLU A 106 39.62 -8.39 11.91
C GLU A 106 40.24 -8.17 10.53
N HIS A 107 39.42 -7.90 9.51
CA HIS A 107 39.84 -7.87 8.09
C HIS A 107 40.04 -6.44 7.55
N GLY A 108 39.70 -5.42 8.34
CA GLY A 108 39.76 -4.02 7.94
C GLY A 108 38.55 -3.56 7.11
N PRO A 109 38.62 -2.32 6.56
CA PRO A 109 37.55 -1.77 5.74
C PRO A 109 37.37 -2.57 4.45
N TYR A 110 36.13 -2.69 3.98
CA TYR A 110 35.80 -3.42 2.74
C TYR A 110 35.37 -2.45 1.63
N VAL A 111 35.63 -2.82 0.38
CA VAL A 111 35.12 -2.11 -0.80
C VAL A 111 33.75 -2.67 -1.18
N PRO A 112 32.67 -1.85 -1.16
CA PRO A 112 31.32 -2.36 -1.43
C PRO A 112 31.14 -2.96 -2.83
N HIS A 113 31.87 -2.45 -3.83
CA HIS A 113 31.78 -2.93 -5.20
C HIS A 113 32.37 -4.34 -5.37
N GLU A 114 33.56 -4.59 -4.80
CA GLU A 114 34.21 -5.91 -4.83
C GLU A 114 33.33 -6.94 -4.12
N ARG A 115 32.86 -6.60 -2.93
CA ARG A 115 31.96 -7.46 -2.16
C ARG A 115 30.64 -7.74 -2.87
N TYR A 116 30.12 -6.78 -3.63
CA TYR A 116 28.95 -6.99 -4.49
C TYR A 116 29.26 -8.04 -5.56
N GLN A 117 30.38 -7.92 -6.28
CA GLN A 117 30.74 -8.90 -7.32
C GLN A 117 30.86 -10.31 -6.76
N GLU A 118 31.45 -10.47 -5.57
CA GLU A 118 31.67 -11.76 -4.93
C GLU A 118 30.39 -12.40 -4.37
N LEU A 119 29.55 -11.62 -3.68
CA LEU A 119 28.52 -12.16 -2.79
C LEU A 119 27.08 -11.87 -3.22
N HIS A 120 26.88 -11.12 -4.31
CA HIS A 120 25.53 -10.77 -4.73
C HIS A 120 24.73 -12.02 -5.12
N ARG A 121 23.47 -12.00 -4.71
CA ARG A 121 22.47 -13.00 -5.05
C ARG A 121 21.32 -12.30 -5.75
N GLN A 122 20.68 -13.04 -6.65
CA GLN A 122 19.58 -12.54 -7.44
C GLN A 122 18.36 -13.44 -7.27
N LYS A 123 17.17 -12.85 -7.27
CA LYS A 123 15.90 -13.59 -7.16
C LYS A 123 14.80 -12.82 -7.87
N PHE A 124 14.07 -13.52 -8.73
CA PHE A 124 12.81 -13.02 -9.27
C PHE A 124 11.79 -12.88 -8.14
N VAL A 125 11.31 -11.66 -7.93
CA VAL A 125 10.34 -11.34 -6.89
C VAL A 125 8.93 -11.34 -7.46
N TYR A 126 8.77 -10.78 -8.65
CA TYR A 126 7.50 -10.72 -9.34
C TYR A 126 7.71 -10.63 -10.84
N THR A 127 6.83 -11.31 -11.57
CA THR A 127 6.76 -11.32 -13.03
C THR A 127 5.36 -10.88 -13.41
N ALA A 128 5.25 -9.84 -14.22
CA ALA A 128 3.99 -9.37 -14.77
C ALA A 128 3.89 -9.75 -16.24
N ASP A 129 2.79 -10.39 -16.63
CA ASP A 129 2.38 -10.52 -18.03
C ASP A 129 1.59 -9.27 -18.41
N CYS A 130 2.15 -8.43 -19.28
CA CYS A 130 1.55 -7.13 -19.56
C CYS A 130 0.26 -7.21 -20.40
N ALA A 131 -0.02 -8.34 -21.06
CA ALA A 131 -1.26 -8.55 -21.81
C ALA A 131 -2.39 -9.07 -20.91
N THR A 132 -2.06 -9.83 -19.86
CA THR A 132 -3.08 -10.47 -19.02
C THR A 132 -3.26 -9.88 -17.64
N ASP A 133 -2.24 -9.22 -17.09
CA ASP A 133 -2.34 -8.70 -15.73
C ASP A 133 -3.35 -7.55 -15.62
N ILE A 134 -4.04 -7.52 -14.49
CA ILE A 134 -5.00 -6.47 -14.17
C ILE A 134 -4.30 -5.12 -14.15
N ASN A 135 -4.84 -4.16 -14.91
CA ASN A 135 -4.36 -2.82 -15.11
C ASN A 135 -2.95 -2.74 -15.71
N ALA A 136 -2.36 -3.81 -16.28
CA ALA A 136 -1.05 -3.71 -16.92
C ALA A 136 -1.09 -2.95 -18.26
N GLN A 137 -2.26 -2.92 -18.91
CA GLN A 137 -2.46 -2.26 -20.20
C GLN A 137 -2.71 -0.76 -20.03
N LEU A 138 -2.33 0.01 -21.04
CA LEU A 138 -2.52 1.46 -21.06
C LEU A 138 -3.96 1.76 -21.54
N PRO A 139 -4.84 2.35 -20.71
CA PRO A 139 -6.24 2.57 -21.09
C PRO A 139 -6.39 3.67 -22.15
N ASN A 140 -7.43 3.56 -22.98
CA ASN A 140 -7.69 4.48 -24.10
C ASN A 140 -7.75 5.96 -23.73
N HIS A 141 -8.30 6.30 -22.56
CA HIS A 141 -8.33 7.69 -22.10
C HIS A 141 -6.95 8.27 -21.78
N ILE A 142 -5.95 7.44 -21.48
CA ILE A 142 -4.55 7.86 -21.35
C ILE A 142 -3.88 7.87 -22.72
N ARG A 143 -4.11 6.85 -23.55
CA ARG A 143 -3.59 6.77 -24.92
C ARG A 143 -3.94 8.03 -25.71
N ALA A 144 -5.20 8.46 -25.66
CA ALA A 144 -5.68 9.68 -26.30
C ALA A 144 -4.94 10.95 -25.84
N ARG A 145 -4.57 11.06 -24.56
CA ARG A 145 -3.82 12.23 -24.04
C ARG A 145 -2.41 12.33 -24.61
N TYR A 146 -1.82 11.20 -24.99
CA TYR A 146 -0.48 11.12 -25.54
C TYR A 146 -0.48 10.95 -27.07
N GLY A 147 -1.63 11.12 -27.75
CA GLY A 147 -1.75 10.96 -29.20
C GLY A 147 -1.51 9.54 -29.69
N LEU A 148 -1.67 8.53 -28.82
CA LEU A 148 -1.48 7.13 -29.16
C LEU A 148 -2.77 6.55 -29.79
N PRO A 149 -2.66 5.60 -30.73
CA PRO A 149 -3.83 4.96 -31.34
C PRO A 149 -4.66 4.24 -30.29
N ALA A 150 -5.99 4.25 -30.42
CA ALA A 150 -6.85 3.53 -29.49
C ALA A 150 -6.58 2.02 -29.54
N ALA A 151 -6.51 1.39 -28.36
CA ALA A 151 -6.53 -0.05 -28.22
C ALA A 151 -7.99 -0.57 -28.30
N PRO A 152 -8.21 -1.84 -28.65
CA PRO A 152 -9.50 -2.51 -28.49
C PRO A 152 -10.09 -2.31 -27.08
N GLU A 153 -11.41 -2.16 -26.98
CA GLU A 153 -12.08 -1.85 -25.71
C GLU A 153 -11.92 -2.93 -24.64
N ASP A 154 -11.70 -4.18 -25.07
CA ASP A 154 -11.53 -5.37 -24.23
C ASP A 154 -10.06 -5.63 -23.83
N GLU A 155 -9.10 -4.90 -24.42
CA GLU A 155 -7.68 -5.08 -24.11
C GLU A 155 -7.36 -4.62 -22.67
N PHE A 156 -7.99 -3.53 -22.22
CA PHE A 156 -7.77 -3.02 -20.88
C PHE A 156 -8.47 -3.87 -19.82
N LYS A 157 -7.72 -4.42 -18.87
CA LYS A 157 -8.24 -5.26 -17.77
C LYS A 157 -8.37 -4.46 -16.47
N PRO A 158 -9.51 -3.81 -16.19
CA PRO A 158 -9.71 -3.03 -14.97
C PRO A 158 -9.75 -3.90 -13.70
N TRP A 159 -9.40 -3.28 -12.57
CA TRP A 159 -9.55 -3.92 -11.26
C TRP A 159 -10.92 -3.63 -10.64
N PHE A 160 -11.95 -4.37 -11.06
CA PHE A 160 -13.26 -4.30 -10.42
C PHE A 160 -13.32 -5.18 -9.16
N LYS A 161 -13.72 -4.59 -8.03
CA LYS A 161 -13.91 -5.29 -6.74
C LYS A 161 -15.38 -5.46 -6.35
N ASP A 162 -16.30 -4.97 -7.18
CA ASP A 162 -17.75 -4.95 -6.93
C ASP A 162 -18.14 -4.50 -5.52
N ARG A 163 -17.36 -3.59 -4.92
CA ARG A 163 -17.56 -3.16 -3.52
C ARG A 163 -18.93 -2.54 -3.29
N LYS A 164 -19.45 -1.82 -4.28
CA LYS A 164 -20.80 -1.24 -4.25
C LYS A 164 -21.85 -2.35 -4.16
N ARG A 165 -21.82 -3.32 -5.08
CA ARG A 165 -22.74 -4.46 -5.08
C ARG A 165 -22.65 -5.27 -3.79
N ALA A 166 -21.44 -5.59 -3.34
CA ALA A 166 -21.23 -6.29 -2.09
C ALA A 166 -21.77 -5.52 -0.86
N TRP A 167 -21.65 -4.19 -0.86
CA TRP A 167 -22.23 -3.33 0.16
C TRP A 167 -23.75 -3.29 0.09
N GLU A 168 -24.32 -3.17 -1.12
CA GLU A 168 -25.77 -3.19 -1.35
C GLU A 168 -26.40 -4.51 -0.89
N ASP A 169 -25.78 -5.64 -1.23
CA ASP A 169 -26.20 -6.97 -0.79
C ASP A 169 -26.13 -7.11 0.74
N LYS A 170 -25.06 -6.59 1.36
CA LYS A 170 -24.92 -6.55 2.82
C LYS A 170 -26.02 -5.70 3.46
N MET A 171 -26.35 -4.55 2.87
CA MET A 171 -27.40 -3.66 3.37
C MET A 171 -28.80 -4.26 3.18
N LYS A 172 -29.06 -4.93 2.07
CA LYS A 172 -30.31 -5.67 1.82
C LYS A 172 -30.54 -6.75 2.90
N LYS A 173 -29.50 -7.56 3.18
CA LYS A 173 -29.54 -8.58 4.25
C LYS A 173 -29.77 -7.96 5.64
N ARG A 174 -29.13 -6.82 5.93
CA ARG A 174 -29.33 -6.10 7.20
C ARG A 174 -30.76 -5.56 7.32
N ARG A 175 -31.29 -4.91 6.28
CA ARG A 175 -32.66 -4.39 6.27
C ARG A 175 -33.69 -5.51 6.46
N ALA A 176 -33.49 -6.67 5.82
CA ALA A 176 -34.34 -7.85 6.03
C ALA A 176 -34.33 -8.35 7.49
N ARG A 177 -33.24 -8.12 8.23
CA ARG A 177 -33.14 -8.40 9.68
C ARG A 177 -33.64 -7.25 10.57
N GLY A 178 -34.36 -6.29 10.01
CA GLY A 178 -34.91 -5.14 10.77
C GLY A 178 -33.89 -4.04 11.08
N TYR A 179 -32.69 -4.06 10.48
CA TYR A 179 -31.74 -2.95 10.59
C TYR A 179 -32.30 -1.73 9.84
N ASN A 180 -32.75 -0.74 10.61
CA ASN A 180 -33.06 0.58 10.10
C ASN A 180 -31.88 1.52 10.45
N PRO A 181 -31.13 2.04 9.46
CA PRO A 181 -29.98 2.90 9.71
C PRO A 181 -30.32 4.21 10.46
N TYR A 182 -31.60 4.59 10.51
CA TYR A 182 -32.07 5.78 11.21
C TYR A 182 -32.59 5.50 12.64
N ARG A 183 -32.75 4.23 13.04
CA ARG A 183 -33.31 3.86 14.35
C ARG A 183 -32.33 4.11 15.51
N THR A 184 -31.03 4.06 15.25
CA THR A 184 -29.97 4.35 16.24
C THR A 184 -29.81 5.84 16.56
N LEU A 185 -30.23 6.74 15.68
CA LEU A 185 -30.16 8.19 15.93
C LEU A 185 -31.25 8.66 16.91
N PHE A 186 -32.45 8.08 16.83
CA PHE A 186 -33.56 8.47 17.70
C PHE A 186 -33.68 7.61 18.96
N GLY A 187 -33.31 6.33 18.93
CA GLY A 187 -33.45 5.44 20.09
C GLY A 187 -32.59 5.84 21.30
N GLY A 188 -31.38 6.37 21.09
CA GLY A 188 -30.52 6.83 22.18
C GLY A 188 -31.02 8.11 22.83
N PHE A 189 -31.63 9.01 22.05
CA PHE A 189 -32.14 10.29 22.54
C PHE A 189 -33.40 10.10 23.40
N SER A 190 -34.30 9.20 23.02
CA SER A 190 -35.50 8.88 23.79
C SER A 190 -35.16 8.34 25.18
N VAL A 191 -34.20 7.42 25.27
CA VAL A 191 -33.79 6.81 26.55
C VAL A 191 -33.18 7.86 27.48
N LEU A 192 -32.34 8.77 26.96
CA LEU A 192 -31.75 9.85 27.75
C LEU A 192 -32.81 10.84 28.27
N VAL A 193 -33.81 11.19 27.45
CA VAL A 193 -34.92 12.06 27.88
C VAL A 193 -35.76 11.40 28.97
N PHE A 194 -36.09 10.11 28.83
CA PHE A 194 -36.85 9.37 29.86
C PHE A 194 -36.07 9.25 31.17
N LEU A 195 -34.77 8.95 31.12
CA LEU A 195 -33.93 8.88 32.32
C LEU A 195 -33.76 10.25 32.98
N GLY A 196 -33.63 11.33 32.19
CA GLY A 196 -33.57 12.69 32.70
C GLY A 196 -34.86 13.11 33.41
N ALA A 197 -36.02 12.81 32.82
CA ALA A 197 -37.33 13.10 33.43
C ALA A 197 -37.57 12.28 34.70
N ALA A 198 -37.21 10.98 34.70
CA ALA A 198 -37.32 10.13 35.88
C ALA A 198 -36.42 10.61 37.03
N TRP A 199 -35.18 11.02 36.72
CA TRP A 199 -34.25 11.57 37.70
C TRP A 199 -34.74 12.90 38.28
N TRP A 200 -35.28 13.79 37.44
CA TRP A 200 -35.91 15.04 37.90
C TRP A 200 -37.07 14.76 38.85
N ARG A 201 -37.98 13.86 38.46
CA ARG A 201 -39.15 13.48 39.27
C ARG A 201 -38.74 12.89 40.62
N TRP A 202 -37.70 12.05 40.63
CA TRP A 202 -37.15 11.49 41.85
C TRP A 202 -36.61 12.58 42.77
N ARG A 203 -35.88 13.56 42.22
CA ARG A 203 -35.35 14.69 42.99
C ARG A 203 -36.44 15.58 43.59
N GLU A 204 -37.52 15.83 42.86
CA GLU A 204 -38.70 16.54 43.39
C GLU A 204 -39.32 15.79 44.58
N LEU A 205 -39.51 14.47 44.45
CA LEU A 205 -40.06 13.65 45.52
C LEU A 205 -39.16 13.61 46.75
N ASP A 206 -37.84 13.62 46.56
CA ASP A 206 -36.88 13.63 47.66
C ASP A 206 -36.96 14.95 48.45
N VAL A 207 -37.01 16.08 47.75
CA VAL A 207 -37.22 17.41 48.35
C VAL A 207 -38.57 17.49 49.09
N GLU A 208 -39.63 16.96 48.50
CA GLU A 208 -40.94 16.90 49.15
C GLU A 208 -40.93 16.03 50.41
N ASN A 209 -40.24 14.89 50.37
CA ASN A 209 -40.14 13.98 51.51
C ASN A 209 -39.32 14.59 52.64
N GLU A 210 -38.21 15.26 52.35
CA GLU A 210 -37.45 16.02 53.33
C GLU A 210 -38.30 17.13 53.97
N ALA A 211 -39.07 17.88 53.17
CA ALA A 211 -39.95 18.93 53.67
C ALA A 211 -41.06 18.37 54.58
N ARG A 212 -41.63 17.21 54.23
CA ARG A 212 -42.61 16.50 55.08
C ARG A 212 -41.97 15.99 56.38
N ALA A 213 -40.73 15.50 56.33
CA ALA A 213 -40.01 15.03 57.50
C ALA A 213 -39.74 16.18 58.49
N ARG A 214 -39.28 17.35 58.01
CA ARG A 214 -39.07 18.54 58.86
C ARG A 214 -40.37 19.00 59.53
N ARG A 215 -41.48 19.06 58.77
CA ARG A 215 -42.80 19.42 59.33
C ARG A 215 -43.32 18.44 60.38
N ARG A 216 -42.88 17.17 60.38
CA ARG A 216 -43.22 16.21 61.44
C ARG A 216 -42.41 16.48 62.70
N GLN A 217 -41.12 16.78 62.57
CA GLN A 217 -40.25 17.14 63.69
C GLN A 217 -40.68 18.43 64.39
N GLU A 218 -41.25 19.40 63.66
CA GLU A 218 -41.79 20.64 64.26
C GLU A 218 -43.13 20.45 65.00
N ARG A 219 -43.78 19.28 64.86
CA ARG A 219 -45.08 18.97 65.49
C ARG A 219 -44.97 18.05 66.72
N GLU A 220 -43.78 17.51 66.98
CA GLU A 220 -43.43 16.74 68.20
C GLU A 220 -42.74 17.66 69.20
#